data_AF-F3CKD7-F1
#
_entry.id   AF-F3CKD7-F1
#
_cell.length_a   1.000
_cell.length_b   1.000
_cell.length_c   1.000
_cell.angle_alpha   90.00
_cell.angle_beta   90.00
_cell.angle_gamma   90.00
#
_symmetry.space_group_name_H-M   'P 1'
#
loop_
_entity.id
_entity.type
_entity.pdbx_description
1 polymer ?
#
loop_
_entity_poly.entity_id
_entity_poly.type
_entity_poly.pdbx_seq_one_letter_code
_entity_poly.pdbx_strand_id
1 'polypeptide(L)'
;HALGLGDRKIIMRHILPNAMTATLSYLPFILTGAISTLTALDFLGFGMPAGSASLGELIAQGKQNLQAPWLGLTAFFALALILTLLVFIGEALRDAFDPRS
;
A
#
# COMPACT_ATOMS: atom_id res chain seq x y z
N HIS A 1 -39.87 16.38 -18.83
CA HIS A 1 -38.83 17.39 -19.05
C HIS A 1 -38.96 18.51 -18.02
N ALA A 2 -38.52 18.30 -16.78
CA ALA A 2 -38.34 19.38 -15.79
C ALA A 2 -37.84 18.77 -14.49
N LEU A 3 -36.56 18.95 -14.20
CA LEU A 3 -36.04 19.36 -12.89
C LEU A 3 -34.56 19.62 -13.14
N GLY A 4 -34.27 20.85 -13.58
CA GLY A 4 -32.94 21.39 -13.84
C GLY A 4 -32.11 21.52 -12.57
N LEU A 5 -31.76 20.39 -11.98
CA LEU A 5 -30.63 20.26 -11.08
C LEU A 5 -29.45 19.88 -11.97
N GLY A 6 -28.57 20.84 -12.26
CA GLY A 6 -27.48 20.64 -13.22
C GLY A 6 -26.71 19.34 -12.94
N ASP A 7 -26.36 18.61 -14.00
CA ASP A 7 -25.71 17.28 -13.93
C ASP A 7 -24.55 17.23 -12.92
N ARG A 8 -23.82 18.34 -12.75
CA ARG A 8 -22.77 18.51 -11.72
C ARG A 8 -23.23 18.22 -10.29
N LYS A 9 -24.47 18.56 -9.91
CA LYS A 9 -25.01 18.33 -8.56
C LYS A 9 -25.33 16.85 -8.34
N ILE A 10 -25.85 16.14 -9.34
CA ILE A 10 -26.11 14.69 -9.28
C ILE A 10 -24.79 13.93 -9.26
N ILE A 11 -23.84 14.33 -10.11
CA ILE A 11 -22.48 13.77 -10.12
C ILE A 11 -21.83 13.96 -8.75
N MET A 12 -21.76 15.17 -8.20
CA MET A 12 -21.09 15.41 -6.90
C MET A 12 -21.83 14.86 -5.69
N ARG A 13 -23.17 14.74 -5.72
CA ARG A 13 -23.96 14.30 -4.55
C ARG A 13 -24.24 12.79 -4.54
N HIS A 14 -24.21 12.12 -5.69
CA HIS A 14 -24.58 10.70 -5.79
C HIS A 14 -23.49 9.83 -6.44
N ILE A 15 -22.90 10.26 -7.56
CA ILE A 15 -21.90 9.44 -8.26
C ILE A 15 -20.53 9.54 -7.57
N LEU A 16 -20.10 10.74 -7.20
CA LEU A 16 -18.81 11.02 -6.57
C LEU A 16 -18.68 10.32 -5.21
N PRO A 17 -19.62 10.45 -4.25
CA PRO A 17 -19.52 9.73 -2.98
C PRO A 17 -19.55 8.21 -3.18
N ASN A 18 -20.41 7.69 -4.06
CA ASN A 18 -20.46 6.24 -4.35
C ASN A 18 -19.15 5.72 -4.96
N ALA A 19 -18.57 6.44 -5.92
CA ALA A 19 -17.29 6.10 -6.53
C ALA A 19 -16.12 6.26 -5.55
N MET A 20 -16.16 7.25 -4.66
CA MET A 20 -15.17 7.42 -3.59
C MET A 20 -15.21 6.23 -2.63
N THR A 21 -16.38 5.82 -2.14
CA THR A 21 -16.52 4.64 -1.26
C THR A 21 -16.02 3.36 -1.93
N ALA A 22 -16.32 3.17 -3.23
CA ALA A 22 -15.81 2.03 -4.00
C ALA A 22 -14.28 2.09 -4.15
N THR A 23 -13.71 3.24 -4.52
CA THR A 23 -12.25 3.39 -4.72
C THR A 23 -11.48 3.23 -3.39
N LEU A 24 -12.03 3.77 -2.30
CA LEU A 24 -11.48 3.65 -0.95
C LEU A 24 -11.47 2.21 -0.44
N SER A 25 -12.44 1.39 -0.85
CA SER A 25 -12.43 -0.05 -0.55
C SER A 25 -11.29 -0.80 -1.25
N TYR A 26 -10.87 -0.36 -2.45
CA TYR A 26 -9.77 -0.99 -3.21
C TYR A 26 -8.38 -0.43 -2.90
N LEU A 27 -8.31 0.75 -2.30
CA LEU A 27 -7.07 1.45 -1.96
C LEU A 27 -6.07 0.60 -1.14
N PRO A 28 -6.49 -0.16 -0.11
CA PRO A 28 -5.59 -1.01 0.66
C PRO A 28 -4.92 -2.11 -0.19
N PHE A 29 -5.69 -2.69 -1.13
CA PHE A 29 -5.19 -3.71 -2.05
C PHE A 29 -4.17 -3.13 -3.03
N ILE A 30 -4.45 -1.95 -3.58
CA ILE A 30 -3.53 -1.27 -4.51
C ILE A 30 -2.23 -0.90 -3.79
N LEU A 31 -2.30 -0.37 -2.57
CA LEU A 31 -1.11 -0.04 -1.77
C LEU A 31 -0.26 -1.28 -1.45
N THR A 32 -0.91 -2.37 -1.05
CA THR A 32 -0.23 -3.65 -0.77
C THR A 32 0.48 -4.19 -2.03
N GLY A 33 -0.20 -4.12 -3.18
CA GLY A 33 0.38 -4.53 -4.47
C GLY A 33 1.55 -3.64 -4.91
N ALA A 34 1.43 -2.32 -4.75
CA ALA A 34 2.47 -1.36 -5.08
C ALA A 34 3.73 -1.58 -4.25
N ILE A 35 3.61 -1.78 -2.94
CA ILE A 35 4.75 -2.01 -2.05
C ILE A 35 5.40 -3.37 -2.28
N SER A 36 4.60 -4.41 -2.53
CA SER A 36 5.13 -5.72 -2.92
C SER A 36 5.95 -5.62 -4.21
N THR A 37 5.46 -4.86 -5.19
CA THR A 37 6.17 -4.61 -6.45
C THR A 37 7.46 -3.82 -6.22
N LEU A 38 7.41 -2.75 -5.42
CA LEU A 38 8.57 -1.92 -5.12
C LEU A 38 9.66 -2.70 -4.38
N THR A 39 9.27 -3.51 -3.39
CA THR A 39 10.17 -4.42 -2.66
C THR A 39 10.80 -5.45 -3.60
N ALA A 40 10.03 -6.01 -4.54
CA ALA A 40 10.55 -6.94 -5.54
C ALA A 40 11.54 -6.25 -6.51
N LEU A 41 11.23 -5.03 -6.96
CA LEU A 41 12.13 -4.24 -7.81
C LEU A 41 13.43 -3.87 -7.08
N ASP A 42 13.34 -3.47 -5.80
CA ASP A 42 14.50 -3.24 -4.94
C ASP A 42 15.34 -4.52 -4.81
N PHE A 43 14.70 -5.68 -4.58
CA PHE A 43 15.40 -6.96 -4.47
C PHE A 43 16.08 -7.39 -5.78
N LEU A 44 15.49 -7.05 -6.93
CA LEU A 44 16.07 -7.30 -8.26
C LEU A 44 17.17 -6.29 -8.64
N GLY A 45 17.37 -5.23 -7.85
CA GLY A 45 18.36 -4.18 -8.11
C GLY A 45 17.92 -3.12 -9.12
N PHE A 46 16.63 -3.08 -9.50
CA PHE A 46 16.04 -2.03 -10.35
C PHE A 46 15.43 -0.88 -9.52
N GLY A 47 15.44 -1.00 -8.21
CA GLY A 47 14.94 0.01 -7.29
C GLY A 47 16.02 1.00 -6.82
N MET A 48 16.10 1.26 -5.52
CA MET A 48 17.04 2.24 -4.96
C MET A 48 18.52 1.81 -5.11
N PRO A 49 19.48 2.75 -5.24
CA PRO A 49 20.90 2.42 -5.44
C PRO A 49 21.47 1.54 -4.32
N ALA A 50 22.38 0.63 -4.67
CA ALA A 50 23.02 -0.31 -3.76
C ALA A 50 23.72 0.42 -2.60
N GLY A 51 23.45 0.00 -1.37
CA GLY A 51 23.90 0.66 -0.13
C GLY A 51 22.87 1.60 0.51
N SER A 52 21.72 1.85 -0.15
CA SER A 52 20.56 2.44 0.52
C SER A 52 19.86 1.41 1.39
N ALA A 53 19.31 1.84 2.54
CA ALA A 53 18.52 0.98 3.41
C ALA A 53 17.13 0.72 2.80
N SER A 54 17.07 -0.09 1.73
CA SER A 54 15.83 -0.51 1.07
C SER A 54 15.38 -1.88 1.59
N LEU A 55 14.06 -2.14 1.53
CA LEU A 55 13.49 -3.39 2.03
C LEU A 55 13.98 -4.61 1.22
N GLY A 56 14.08 -4.46 -0.11
CA GLY A 56 14.60 -5.51 -0.97
C GLY A 56 16.09 -5.77 -0.76
N GLU A 57 16.88 -4.71 -0.51
CA GLU A 57 18.31 -4.83 -0.21
C GLU A 57 18.55 -5.55 1.13
N LEU A 58 17.74 -5.29 2.17
CA LEU A 58 17.83 -6.01 3.44
C LEU A 58 17.60 -7.52 3.27
N ILE A 59 16.65 -7.93 2.41
CA ILE A 59 16.45 -9.35 2.06
C ILE A 59 17.67 -9.89 1.30
N ALA A 60 18.18 -9.14 0.32
CA ALA A 60 19.33 -9.53 -0.48
C ALA A 60 20.58 -9.74 0.39
N GLN A 61 20.81 -8.86 1.36
CA GLN A 61 21.89 -8.96 2.34
C GLN A 61 21.70 -10.16 3.27
N GLY A 62 20.47 -10.44 3.73
CA GLY A 62 20.17 -11.65 4.50
C GLY A 62 20.43 -12.94 3.71
N LYS A 63 20.13 -12.96 2.41
CA LYS A 63 20.42 -14.09 1.51
C LYS A 63 21.91 -14.25 1.24
N GLN A 64 22.64 -13.16 1.01
CA GLN A 64 24.09 -13.21 0.73
C GLN A 64 24.91 -13.55 1.98
N ASN A 65 24.43 -13.16 3.16
CA ASN A 65 25.10 -13.38 4.43
C ASN A 65 24.40 -14.46 5.25
N LEU A 66 24.27 -15.67 4.68
CA LEU A 66 23.70 -16.84 5.37
C LEU A 66 24.44 -17.21 6.67
N GLN A 67 25.72 -16.84 6.78
CA GLN A 67 26.51 -16.96 8.01
C GLN A 67 26.09 -16.00 9.14
N ALA A 68 25.28 -14.97 8.84
CA ALA A 68 24.84 -13.94 9.77
C ALA A 68 23.30 -13.99 9.91
N PRO A 69 22.74 -14.96 10.66
CA PRO A 69 21.30 -15.19 10.74
C PRO A 69 20.52 -13.99 11.32
N TRP A 70 21.18 -13.12 12.09
CA TRP A 70 20.58 -11.88 12.59
C TRP A 70 20.15 -10.94 11.45
N LEU A 71 20.87 -10.89 10.32
CA LEU A 71 20.49 -10.07 9.16
C LEU A 71 19.19 -10.57 8.52
N GLY A 72 19.06 -11.90 8.39
CA GLY A 72 17.82 -12.53 7.91
C GLY A 72 16.64 -12.27 8.84
N LEU A 73 16.84 -12.39 10.16
CA LEU A 73 15.82 -12.10 11.16
C LEU A 73 15.40 -10.61 11.14
N THR A 74 16.36 -9.68 11.07
CA THR A 74 16.05 -8.25 10.98
C THR A 74 15.27 -7.92 9.71
N ALA A 75 15.65 -8.50 8.57
CA ALA A 75 14.92 -8.30 7.32
C ALA A 75 13.49 -8.84 7.41
N PHE A 76 13.31 -10.04 8.00
CA PHE A 76 12.01 -10.65 8.21
C PHE A 76 11.10 -9.79 9.11
N PHE A 77 11.58 -9.40 10.31
CA PHE A 77 10.79 -8.62 11.24
C PHE A 77 10.49 -7.22 10.71
N ALA A 78 11.43 -6.57 10.01
CA ALA A 78 11.19 -5.28 9.39
C ALA A 78 10.08 -5.35 8.33
N LEU A 79 10.12 -6.35 7.44
CA LEU A 79 9.07 -6.57 6.44
C LEU A 79 7.74 -6.92 7.07
N ALA A 80 7.72 -7.86 8.02
CA ALA A 80 6.51 -8.26 8.70
C ALA A 80 5.84 -7.07 9.39
N LEU A 81 6.62 -6.23 10.08
CA LEU A 81 6.10 -5.04 10.76
C LEU A 81 5.55 -4.01 9.76
N ILE A 82 6.31 -3.68 8.70
CA ILE A 82 5.89 -2.68 7.72
C ILE A 82 4.65 -3.13 6.97
N LEU A 83 4.60 -4.38 6.49
CA LEU A 83 3.44 -4.91 5.79
C LEU A 83 2.22 -4.93 6.70
N THR A 84 2.39 -5.32 7.97
CA THR A 84 1.30 -5.32 8.96
C THR A 84 0.79 -3.90 9.23
N LEU A 85 1.69 -2.95 9.50
CA LEU A 85 1.33 -1.55 9.71
C LEU A 85 0.64 -0.95 8.48
N LEU A 86 1.11 -1.28 7.28
CA LEU A 86 0.50 -0.83 6.04
C LEU A 86 -0.91 -1.36 5.88
N VAL A 87 -1.13 -2.65 6.14
CA VAL A 87 -2.47 -3.26 6.11
C VAL A 87 -3.38 -2.54 7.11
N PHE A 88 -2.92 -2.33 8.35
CA PHE A 88 -3.70 -1.59 9.34
C PHE A 88 -4.00 -0.15 8.93
N ILE A 89 -3.04 0.56 8.35
CA ILE A 89 -3.26 1.92 7.82
C ILE A 89 -4.27 1.89 6.67
N GLY A 90 -4.18 0.90 5.78
CA GLY A 90 -5.14 0.70 4.70
C GLY A 90 -6.55 0.44 5.23
N GLU A 91 -6.69 -0.43 6.21
CA GLU A 91 -7.98 -0.69 6.87
C GLU A 91 -8.49 0.55 7.60
N ALA A 92 -7.65 1.29 8.33
CA ALA A 92 -8.03 2.52 9.02
C ALA A 92 -8.45 3.63 8.03
N LEU A 93 -7.76 3.75 6.90
CA LEU A 93 -8.18 4.63 5.80
C LEU A 93 -9.52 4.18 5.23
N ARG A 94 -9.70 2.89 4.98
CA ARG A 94 -10.97 2.37 4.50
C ARG A 94 -12.10 2.70 5.48
N ASP A 95 -11.87 2.51 6.78
CA ASP A 95 -12.85 2.74 7.84
C ASP A 95 -13.17 4.23 8.01
N ALA A 96 -12.17 5.11 7.98
CA ALA A 96 -12.36 6.55 8.08
C ALA A 96 -13.19 7.16 6.93
N PHE A 97 -13.23 6.49 5.79
CA PHE A 97 -13.96 6.94 4.60
C PHE A 97 -15.17 6.06 4.26
N ASP A 98 -15.43 4.98 5.00
CA ASP A 98 -16.68 4.25 4.91
C ASP A 98 -17.75 5.04 5.68
N PRO A 99 -18.71 5.70 5.01
CA PRO A 99 -19.66 6.60 5.65
C PRO A 99 -20.79 5.83 6.37
N ARG A 100 -20.58 4.54 6.69
CA ARG A 100 -21.53 3.63 7.34
C ARG A 100 -21.18 3.26 8.78
N SER A 101 -20.35 4.05 9.46
CA SER A 101 -20.32 4.09 10.93
C SER A 101 -21.17 5.25 11.47
#